data_AF-A0A7Y1T9Z5-F1
#
_entry.id   AF-A0A7Y1T9Z5-F1
#
_cell.length_a   1.000
_cell.length_b   1.000
_cell.length_c   1.000
_cell.angle_alpha   90.00
_cell.angle_beta   90.00
_cell.angle_gamma   90.00
#
_symmetry.space_group_name_H-M   'P 1'
#
loop_
_entity.id
_entity.type
_entity.pdbx_description
1 polymer ?
#
loop_
_entity_poly.entity_id
_entity_poly.type
_entity_poly.pdbx_seq_one_letter_code
_entity_poly.pdbx_strand_id
1 'polypeptide(L)'
;MSFAAPGLAEAPLWGAAVAADYHYESYDEREGLDGEAFTLDVSGYVAGNRWSAGVYLPMQSGDGVATIRQSTLQLLATCRKLAEIAKRDGVTLLVLAARVDSVRELIVQCQRLSQRDFFEQEKISGVNDVSIDVGYSVSLGDLVPQFFSATAVLSGDNGDVDRGLGSGTVDSALDLLYVWDWGKVEASVGAGYNLVLGGRLADLYEDYGYASLDIERSFGNGRSNVFSLGLGGHWSQASLPGGDDSRSLRLNARYR
;
A
#
# COMPACT_ATOMS: atom_id res chain seq x y z
N MET A 1 -20.37 13.72 -26.42
CA MET A 1 -21.22 13.34 -25.26
C MET A 1 -22.09 14.54 -24.95
N SER A 2 -23.41 14.35 -24.77
CA SER A 2 -24.36 15.43 -24.51
C SER A 2 -24.38 15.73 -23.01
N PHE A 3 -24.11 16.97 -22.62
CA PHE A 3 -24.21 17.41 -21.24
C PHE A 3 -25.69 17.52 -20.85
N ALA A 4 -26.11 16.76 -19.84
CA ALA A 4 -27.43 16.88 -19.24
C ALA A 4 -27.49 18.13 -18.33
N ALA A 5 -28.63 18.80 -18.32
CA ALA A 5 -28.91 19.98 -17.53
C ALA A 5 -28.79 19.71 -16.01
N PRO A 6 -28.44 20.72 -15.19
CA PRO A 6 -28.43 20.58 -13.74
C PRO A 6 -29.87 20.50 -13.24
N GLY A 7 -30.31 19.34 -12.75
CA GLY A 7 -31.67 19.23 -12.20
C GLY A 7 -32.24 17.84 -11.96
N LEU A 8 -31.58 16.75 -12.36
CA LEU A 8 -31.98 15.41 -11.96
C LEU A 8 -30.85 14.81 -11.11
N ALA A 9 -31.17 14.49 -9.85
CA ALA A 9 -30.29 13.69 -9.02
C ALA A 9 -30.09 12.35 -9.74
N GLU A 10 -28.91 12.13 -10.30
CA GLU A 10 -28.56 10.83 -10.86
C GLU A 10 -28.69 9.80 -9.75
N ALA A 11 -29.43 8.71 -10.04
CA ALA A 11 -29.59 7.63 -9.09
C ALA A 11 -28.19 7.10 -8.72
N PRO A 12 -27.94 6.80 -7.43
CA PRO A 12 -26.67 6.24 -7.03
C PRO A 12 -26.42 4.93 -7.76
N LEU A 13 -25.23 4.80 -8.32
CA LEU A 13 -24.73 3.59 -8.95
C LEU A 13 -24.18 2.67 -7.86
N TRP A 14 -24.78 1.50 -7.74
CA TRP A 14 -24.29 0.43 -6.87
C TRP A 14 -23.46 -0.53 -7.72
N GLY A 15 -22.29 -0.89 -7.21
CA GLY A 15 -21.39 -1.81 -7.88
C GLY A 15 -20.72 -2.76 -6.91
N ALA A 16 -20.24 -3.85 -7.48
CA ALA A 16 -19.33 -4.77 -6.81
C ALA A 16 -18.24 -5.14 -7.79
N ALA A 17 -17.02 -5.32 -7.28
CA ALA A 17 -15.89 -5.78 -8.07
C ALA A 17 -15.20 -6.94 -7.36
N VAL A 18 -14.63 -7.83 -8.16
CA VAL A 18 -13.74 -8.88 -7.69
C VAL A 18 -12.46 -8.76 -8.50
N ALA A 19 -11.34 -8.55 -7.83
CA ALA A 19 -10.02 -8.50 -8.44
C ALA A 19 -9.15 -9.60 -7.84
N ALA A 20 -8.24 -10.13 -8.65
CA ALA A 20 -7.26 -11.10 -8.21
C ALA A 20 -5.88 -10.59 -8.62
N ASP A 21 -4.92 -10.65 -7.70
CA ASP A 21 -3.55 -10.22 -7.89
C ASP A 21 -2.59 -11.30 -7.39
N TYR A 22 -1.46 -11.42 -8.07
CA TYR A 22 -0.36 -12.28 -7.67
C TYR A 22 0.89 -11.41 -7.51
N HIS A 23 1.41 -11.40 -6.29
CA HIS A 23 2.63 -10.70 -5.93
C HIS A 23 3.72 -11.71 -5.62
N TYR A 24 4.88 -11.52 -6.24
CA TYR A 24 6.10 -12.26 -5.95
C TYR A 24 7.16 -11.25 -5.52
N GLU A 25 7.75 -11.47 -4.35
CA GLU A 25 8.85 -10.66 -3.87
C GLU A 25 10.02 -11.56 -3.49
N SER A 26 11.19 -11.19 -3.99
CA SER A 26 12.45 -11.82 -3.62
C SER A 26 13.17 -10.91 -2.63
N TYR A 27 13.38 -11.40 -1.43
CA TYR A 27 14.28 -10.78 -0.46
C TYR A 27 15.66 -11.43 -0.58
N ASP A 28 16.70 -10.71 -0.11
CA ASP A 28 18.13 -11.06 -0.26
C ASP A 28 18.37 -12.58 -0.40
N GLU A 29 18.81 -13.02 -1.58
CA GLU A 29 18.95 -14.44 -1.96
C GLU A 29 19.79 -15.25 -0.96
N ARG A 30 20.64 -14.57 -0.18
CA ARG A 30 21.46 -15.18 0.88
C ARG A 30 20.65 -15.67 2.07
N GLU A 31 19.45 -15.13 2.27
CA GLU A 31 18.56 -15.46 3.38
C GLU A 31 17.42 -16.42 2.99
N GLY A 32 17.26 -16.73 1.69
CA GLY A 32 16.25 -17.68 1.21
C GLY A 32 14.81 -17.25 1.50
N LEU A 33 14.59 -15.94 1.63
CA LEU A 33 13.29 -15.33 1.88
C LEU A 33 12.69 -14.92 0.53
N ASP A 34 12.40 -15.87 -0.34
CA ASP A 34 11.47 -15.62 -1.43
C ASP A 34 10.06 -15.86 -0.91
N GLY A 35 9.09 -15.07 -1.36
CA GLY A 35 7.71 -15.28 -0.98
C GLY A 35 6.74 -14.95 -2.11
N GLU A 36 5.69 -15.75 -2.19
CA GLU A 36 4.54 -15.49 -3.05
C GLU A 36 3.28 -15.19 -2.24
N ALA A 37 2.50 -14.22 -2.71
CA ALA A 37 1.19 -13.89 -2.17
C ALA A 37 0.17 -13.77 -3.30
N PHE A 38 -0.96 -14.43 -3.11
CA PHE A 38 -2.16 -14.27 -3.92
C PHE A 38 -3.19 -13.48 -3.14
N THR A 39 -3.72 -12.41 -3.73
CA THR A 39 -4.77 -11.58 -3.14
C THR A 39 -6.02 -11.66 -3.99
N LEU A 40 -7.15 -11.96 -3.36
CA LEU A 40 -8.49 -11.84 -3.93
C LEU A 40 -9.20 -10.69 -3.23
N ASP A 41 -9.38 -9.59 -3.92
CA ASP A 41 -10.08 -8.41 -3.41
C ASP A 41 -11.55 -8.48 -3.80
N VAL A 42 -12.42 -8.49 -2.80
CA VAL A 42 -13.86 -8.31 -3.00
C VAL A 42 -14.23 -6.93 -2.52
N SER A 43 -14.84 -6.12 -3.38
CA SER A 43 -15.29 -4.79 -3.01
C SER A 43 -16.74 -4.53 -3.42
N GLY A 44 -17.41 -3.73 -2.60
CA GLY A 44 -18.74 -3.21 -2.87
C GLY A 44 -18.72 -1.69 -2.70
N TYR A 45 -19.38 -0.97 -3.60
CA TYR A 45 -19.37 0.49 -3.58
C TYR A 45 -20.70 1.09 -4.02
N VAL A 46 -20.91 2.32 -3.57
CA VAL A 46 -21.96 3.21 -4.05
C VAL A 46 -21.31 4.49 -4.56
N ALA A 47 -21.64 4.88 -5.77
CA ALA A 47 -21.14 6.10 -6.40
C ALA A 47 -22.30 6.97 -6.87
N GLY A 48 -22.22 8.26 -6.60
CA GLY A 48 -23.10 9.27 -7.17
C GLY A 48 -22.29 10.33 -7.89
N ASN A 49 -22.97 11.39 -8.34
CA ASN A 49 -22.44 12.49 -9.16
C ASN A 49 -20.92 12.77 -9.00
N ARG A 50 -20.45 13.01 -7.78
CA ARG A 50 -19.03 13.25 -7.49
C ARG A 50 -18.48 12.47 -6.30
N TRP A 51 -19.32 11.73 -5.60
CA TRP A 51 -18.96 11.07 -4.35
C TRP A 51 -19.04 9.57 -4.53
N SER A 52 -18.08 8.85 -3.97
CA SER A 52 -18.10 7.40 -3.83
C SER A 52 -17.89 7.02 -2.38
N ALA A 53 -18.42 5.87 -1.99
CA ALA A 53 -18.04 5.19 -0.78
C ALA A 53 -18.02 3.68 -1.04
N GLY A 54 -17.07 2.99 -0.43
CA GLY A 54 -16.88 1.58 -0.66
C GLY A 54 -16.31 0.85 0.55
N VAL A 55 -16.33 -0.47 0.43
CA VAL A 55 -15.76 -1.40 1.39
C VAL A 55 -14.91 -2.40 0.60
N TYR A 56 -13.71 -2.67 1.08
CA TYR A 56 -12.76 -3.60 0.50
C TYR A 56 -12.45 -4.71 1.49
N LEU A 57 -12.55 -5.94 1.00
CA LEU A 57 -12.30 -7.17 1.73
C LEU A 57 -11.18 -7.95 1.01
N PRO A 58 -9.91 -7.65 1.31
CA PRO A 58 -8.78 -8.38 0.76
C PRO A 58 -8.68 -9.77 1.40
N MET A 59 -8.82 -10.84 0.62
CA MET A 59 -8.56 -12.20 1.06
C MET A 59 -7.21 -12.63 0.50
N GLN A 60 -6.25 -12.90 1.38
CA GLN A 60 -4.88 -13.23 1.00
C GLN A 60 -4.53 -14.67 1.31
N SER A 61 -3.69 -15.25 0.46
CA SER A 61 -3.07 -16.55 0.69
C SER A 61 -1.66 -16.54 0.15
N GLY A 62 -0.70 -17.04 0.91
CA GLY A 62 0.69 -17.01 0.47
C GLY A 62 1.65 -17.57 1.50
N ASP A 63 2.93 -17.45 1.20
CA ASP A 63 3.98 -17.67 2.18
C ASP A 63 3.94 -16.51 3.19
N GLY A 64 4.07 -16.82 4.49
CA GLY A 64 3.94 -15.82 5.54
C GLY A 64 4.86 -14.59 5.38
N VAL A 65 6.00 -14.73 4.69
CA VAL A 65 6.93 -13.62 4.41
C VAL A 65 6.36 -12.64 3.38
N ALA A 66 5.63 -13.10 2.37
CA ALA A 66 5.11 -12.25 1.29
C ALA A 66 3.79 -11.54 1.62
N THR A 67 3.10 -11.98 2.68
CA THR A 67 1.88 -11.34 3.16
C THR A 67 2.16 -10.26 4.21
N ILE A 68 3.34 -10.28 4.83
CA ILE A 68 3.79 -9.28 5.79
C ILE A 68 4.08 -7.96 5.06
N ARG A 69 3.68 -6.82 5.65
CA ARG A 69 4.00 -5.48 5.11
C ARG A 69 5.50 -5.29 4.93
N GLN A 70 5.89 -4.67 3.82
CA GLN A 70 7.29 -4.36 3.50
C GLN A 70 8.01 -3.60 4.62
N SER A 71 7.32 -2.69 5.32
CA SER A 71 7.87 -1.99 6.47
C SER A 71 8.22 -2.95 7.61
N THR A 72 7.36 -3.89 7.96
CA THR A 72 7.65 -4.92 8.97
C THR A 72 8.89 -5.74 8.59
N LEU A 73 9.06 -6.07 7.32
CA LEU A 73 10.24 -6.80 6.83
C LEU A 73 11.52 -5.98 6.92
N GLN A 74 11.46 -4.68 6.61
CA GLN A 74 12.57 -3.75 6.83
C GLN A 74 12.93 -3.62 8.32
N LEU A 75 11.93 -3.57 9.21
CA LEU A 75 12.16 -3.57 10.65
C LEU A 75 12.87 -4.86 11.08
N LEU A 76 12.41 -6.01 10.60
CA LEU A 76 13.00 -7.32 10.91
C LEU A 76 14.44 -7.42 10.41
N ALA A 77 14.74 -6.98 9.19
CA ALA A 77 16.10 -6.92 8.66
C ALA A 77 17.00 -6.00 9.51
N THR A 78 16.48 -4.84 9.93
CA THR A 78 17.17 -3.90 10.81
C THR A 78 17.44 -4.52 12.19
N CYS A 79 16.46 -5.23 12.74
CA CYS A 79 16.58 -5.94 14.02
C CYS A 79 17.61 -7.08 13.97
N ARG A 80 17.69 -7.82 12.87
CA ARG A 80 18.73 -8.84 12.67
C ARG A 80 20.12 -8.22 12.64
N LYS A 81 20.33 -7.14 11.88
CA LYS A 81 21.60 -6.39 11.86
C LYS A 81 21.97 -5.88 13.24
N LEU A 82 21.00 -5.35 13.99
CA LEU A 82 21.22 -4.93 15.38
C LEU A 82 21.62 -6.10 16.28
N ALA A 83 21.00 -7.27 16.12
CA ALA A 83 21.38 -8.47 16.87
C ALA A 83 22.80 -8.95 16.52
N GLU A 84 23.21 -8.86 15.26
CA GLU A 84 24.59 -9.15 14.83
C GLU A 84 25.59 -8.16 15.41
N ILE A 85 25.27 -6.86 15.37
CA ILE A 85 26.07 -5.80 16.00
C ILE A 85 26.14 -6.04 17.51
N ALA A 86 25.04 -6.38 18.17
CA ALA A 86 25.01 -6.68 19.60
C ALA A 86 25.94 -7.86 19.95
N LYS A 87 25.97 -8.90 19.10
CA LYS A 87 26.87 -10.05 19.26
C LYS A 87 28.34 -9.68 19.08
N ARG A 88 28.65 -8.75 18.17
CA ARG A 88 30.03 -8.37 17.83
C ARG A 88 30.60 -7.26 18.72
N ASP A 89 29.78 -6.28 19.08
CA ASP A 89 30.17 -5.05 19.75
C ASP A 89 29.03 -4.46 20.61
N GLY A 90 28.46 -5.28 21.49
CA GLY A 90 27.31 -4.92 22.32
C GLY A 90 27.53 -3.71 23.24
N VAL A 91 28.78 -3.40 23.60
CA VAL A 91 29.10 -2.22 24.44
C VAL A 91 28.86 -0.93 23.65
N THR A 92 29.31 -0.86 22.40
CA THR A 92 29.08 0.30 21.52
C THR A 92 27.59 0.50 21.28
N LEU A 93 26.84 -0.57 21.06
CA LEU A 93 25.39 -0.51 20.90
C LEU A 93 24.69 0.04 22.16
N LEU A 94 25.10 -0.41 23.35
CA LEU A 94 24.53 0.06 24.62
C LEU A 94 24.81 1.55 24.86
N VAL A 95 26.01 2.01 24.50
CA VAL A 95 26.40 3.43 24.61
C VAL A 95 25.61 4.29 23.64
N LEU A 96 25.36 3.81 22.41
CA LEU A 96 24.51 4.50 21.43
C LEU A 96 23.06 4.57 21.92
N ALA A 97 22.51 3.47 22.42
CA ALA A 97 21.16 3.42 22.98
C ALA A 97 20.97 4.28 24.25
N ALA A 98 22.05 4.57 24.98
CA ALA A 98 22.01 5.49 26.12
C ALA A 98 22.02 6.97 25.72
N ARG A 99 22.40 7.28 24.46
CA ARG A 99 22.62 8.65 23.97
C ARG A 99 21.66 9.07 22.85
N VAL A 100 21.09 8.11 22.14
CA VAL A 100 20.24 8.33 20.97
C VAL A 100 18.91 7.62 21.21
N ASP A 101 17.86 8.40 21.46
CA ASP A 101 16.53 7.88 21.82
C ASP A 101 15.96 6.98 20.71
N SER A 102 16.17 7.32 19.43
CA SER A 102 15.73 6.48 18.31
C SER A 102 16.42 5.10 18.28
N VAL A 103 17.69 5.00 18.69
CA VAL A 103 18.39 3.71 18.80
C VAL A 103 17.84 2.90 19.96
N ARG A 104 17.51 3.54 21.09
CA ARG A 104 16.86 2.88 22.22
C ARG A 104 15.48 2.34 21.82
N GLU A 105 14.67 3.17 21.18
CA GLU A 105 13.34 2.79 20.70
C GLU A 105 13.45 1.61 19.75
N LEU A 106 14.32 1.69 18.74
CA LEU A 106 14.54 0.60 17.80
C LEU A 106 14.97 -0.72 18.49
N ILE A 107 15.83 -0.68 19.50
CA ILE A 107 16.19 -1.88 20.28
C ILE A 107 14.98 -2.46 21.02
N VAL A 108 14.14 -1.62 21.64
CA VAL A 108 12.92 -2.06 22.32
C VAL A 108 11.94 -2.66 21.30
N GLN A 109 11.80 -2.06 20.12
CA GLN A 109 10.97 -2.58 19.03
C GLN A 109 11.46 -3.95 18.58
N CYS A 110 12.77 -4.13 18.40
CA CYS A 110 13.36 -5.42 18.03
C CYS A 110 13.18 -6.51 19.08
N GLN A 111 13.25 -6.16 20.37
CA GLN A 111 12.97 -7.11 21.44
C GLN A 111 11.50 -7.57 21.41
N ARG A 112 10.56 -6.65 21.17
CA ARG A 112 9.13 -6.97 21.04
C ARG A 112 8.85 -7.88 19.84
N LEU A 113 9.55 -7.68 18.72
CA LEU A 113 9.44 -8.53 17.53
C LEU A 113 10.08 -9.91 17.71
N SER A 114 11.24 -10.00 18.38
CA SER A 114 11.93 -11.28 18.60
C SER A 114 11.17 -12.29 19.47
N GLN A 115 10.14 -11.83 20.19
CA GLN A 115 9.26 -12.68 20.99
C GLN A 115 8.11 -13.29 20.18
N ARG A 116 8.02 -12.98 18.87
CA ARG A 116 6.95 -13.42 17.98
C ARG A 116 7.54 -14.22 16.83
N ASP A 117 7.07 -15.45 16.68
CA ASP A 117 7.49 -16.37 15.61
C ASP A 117 6.81 -15.99 14.29
N PHE A 118 7.28 -14.94 13.63
CA PHE A 118 6.74 -14.49 12.33
C PHE A 118 7.20 -15.35 11.13
N PHE A 119 8.09 -16.32 11.34
CA PHE A 119 8.88 -16.95 10.25
C PHE A 119 8.69 -18.46 10.11
N GLU A 120 7.60 -19.04 10.58
CA GLU A 120 7.24 -20.35 10.02
C GLU A 120 6.79 -20.12 8.58
N GLN A 121 7.49 -20.74 7.61
CA GLN A 121 7.11 -20.79 6.18
C GLN A 121 5.83 -21.62 5.99
N GLU A 122 4.84 -21.46 6.88
CA GLU A 122 3.54 -22.03 6.70
C GLU A 122 2.77 -21.20 5.68
N LYS A 123 2.08 -21.90 4.78
CA LYS A 123 1.12 -21.27 3.90
C LYS A 123 0.01 -20.70 4.76
N ILE A 124 -0.10 -19.39 4.75
CA ILE A 124 -1.18 -18.69 5.44
C ILE A 124 -2.29 -18.36 4.46
N SER A 125 -3.50 -18.29 4.98
CA SER A 125 -4.69 -17.94 4.23
C SER A 125 -5.69 -17.28 5.17
N GLY A 126 -6.28 -16.17 4.73
CA GLY A 126 -7.36 -15.53 5.47
C GLY A 126 -7.68 -14.14 4.96
N VAL A 127 -8.50 -13.44 5.71
CA VAL A 127 -8.91 -12.08 5.41
C VAL A 127 -7.86 -11.13 6.00
N ASN A 128 -7.35 -10.23 5.17
CA ASN A 128 -6.52 -9.11 5.60
C ASN A 128 -7.43 -7.98 6.11
N ASP A 129 -6.84 -6.92 6.63
CA ASP A 129 -7.50 -5.75 7.17
C ASP A 129 -8.58 -5.22 6.23
N VAL A 130 -9.78 -5.06 6.78
CA VAL A 130 -10.93 -4.51 6.07
C VAL A 130 -10.78 -3.01 5.98
N SER A 131 -10.99 -2.47 4.77
CA SER A 131 -10.92 -1.04 4.51
C SER A 131 -12.26 -0.49 4.06
N ILE A 132 -12.54 0.74 4.46
CA ILE A 132 -13.65 1.54 3.94
C ILE A 132 -13.09 2.81 3.31
N ASP A 133 -13.66 3.27 2.21
CA ASP A 133 -13.27 4.51 1.56
C ASP A 133 -14.43 5.47 1.37
N VAL A 134 -14.09 6.76 1.30
CA VAL A 134 -14.96 7.81 0.80
C VAL A 134 -14.16 8.67 -0.17
N GLY A 135 -14.61 8.70 -1.42
CA GLY A 135 -13.99 9.43 -2.50
C GLY A 135 -14.80 10.63 -2.96
N TYR A 136 -14.11 11.68 -3.37
CA TYR A 136 -14.65 12.76 -4.18
C TYR A 136 -13.88 12.83 -5.49
N SER A 137 -14.58 12.95 -6.62
CA SER A 137 -13.96 13.09 -7.93
C SER A 137 -14.60 14.16 -8.79
N VAL A 138 -13.79 14.76 -9.67
CA VAL A 138 -14.22 15.80 -10.60
C VAL A 138 -13.44 15.71 -11.90
N SER A 139 -14.14 15.89 -13.03
CA SER A 139 -13.53 16.06 -14.33
C SER A 139 -13.15 17.53 -14.54
N LEU A 140 -11.89 17.78 -14.92
CA LEU A 140 -11.25 19.09 -15.02
C LEU A 140 -10.83 19.39 -16.46
N GLY A 141 -11.74 19.37 -17.42
CA GLY A 141 -11.41 19.85 -18.77
C GLY A 141 -12.38 19.39 -19.85
N ASP A 142 -12.73 20.33 -20.73
CA ASP A 142 -13.64 20.07 -21.86
C ASP A 142 -12.90 19.61 -23.13
N LEU A 143 -11.61 19.97 -23.26
CA LEU A 143 -10.79 19.70 -24.46
C LEU A 143 -9.79 18.54 -24.28
N VAL A 144 -9.26 18.39 -23.07
CA VAL A 144 -8.40 17.28 -22.65
C VAL A 144 -9.07 16.71 -21.41
N PRO A 145 -9.53 15.45 -21.43
CA PRO A 145 -10.06 14.82 -20.22
C PRO A 145 -8.99 14.83 -19.14
N GLN A 146 -9.29 15.52 -18.05
CA GLN A 146 -8.47 15.51 -16.84
C GLN A 146 -9.37 15.11 -15.69
N PHE A 147 -8.83 14.38 -14.75
CA PHE A 147 -9.58 13.84 -13.64
C PHE A 147 -8.81 14.10 -12.37
N PHE A 148 -9.51 14.61 -11.35
CA PHE A 148 -8.97 14.73 -10.02
C PHE A 148 -9.86 13.93 -9.07
N SER A 149 -9.23 13.15 -8.20
CA SER A 149 -9.90 12.51 -7.08
C SER A 149 -9.14 12.72 -5.77
N ALA A 150 -9.92 12.84 -4.70
CA ALA A 150 -9.44 12.78 -3.34
C ALA A 150 -10.21 11.66 -2.62
N THR A 151 -9.50 10.71 -2.02
CA THR A 151 -10.10 9.55 -1.35
C THR A 151 -9.56 9.45 0.05
N ALA A 152 -10.45 9.41 1.04
CA ALA A 152 -10.09 9.07 2.40
C ALA A 152 -10.37 7.59 2.62
N VAL A 153 -9.42 6.85 3.18
CA VAL A 153 -9.53 5.42 3.47
C VAL A 153 -9.32 5.21 4.96
N LEU A 154 -10.11 4.33 5.56
CA LEU A 154 -9.91 3.86 6.92
C LEU A 154 -9.79 2.34 6.88
N SER A 155 -8.68 1.81 7.40
CA SER A 155 -8.41 0.38 7.51
C SER A 155 -8.42 -0.05 8.96
N GLY A 156 -9.12 -1.14 9.26
CA GLY A 156 -9.17 -1.71 10.61
C GLY A 156 -7.97 -2.61 10.92
N ASP A 157 -7.77 -2.92 12.21
CA ASP A 157 -6.84 -3.96 12.70
C ASP A 157 -7.65 -5.23 12.98
N ASN A 158 -8.15 -5.88 11.92
CA ASN A 158 -9.00 -7.06 12.03
C ASN A 158 -8.50 -8.28 11.25
N GLY A 159 -7.42 -8.13 10.46
CA GLY A 159 -6.66 -9.25 9.95
C GLY A 159 -5.85 -9.95 11.04
N ASP A 160 -5.44 -11.19 10.79
CA ASP A 160 -4.61 -11.94 11.72
C ASP A 160 -3.15 -11.48 11.62
N VAL A 161 -2.79 -10.55 12.51
CA VAL A 161 -1.46 -9.94 12.60
C VAL A 161 -0.40 -10.96 13.01
N ASP A 162 -0.74 -11.97 13.82
CA ASP A 162 0.22 -12.99 14.25
C ASP A 162 0.61 -13.91 13.10
N ARG A 163 -0.30 -14.10 12.14
CA ARG A 163 -0.02 -14.80 10.89
C ARG A 163 0.51 -13.90 9.79
N GLY A 164 0.60 -12.58 9.99
CA GLY A 164 1.01 -11.65 8.94
C GLY A 164 -0.06 -11.39 7.87
N LEU A 165 -1.33 -11.66 8.19
CA LEU A 165 -2.49 -11.28 7.37
C LEU A 165 -3.03 -9.90 7.76
N GLY A 166 -2.79 -9.42 8.98
CA GLY A 166 -3.16 -8.08 9.42
C GLY A 166 -1.93 -7.20 9.61
N SER A 167 -2.11 -5.89 9.47
CA SER A 167 -1.05 -4.90 9.68
C SER A 167 -0.71 -4.69 11.16
N GLY A 168 -1.64 -4.97 12.06
CA GLY A 168 -1.51 -4.66 13.48
C GLY A 168 -1.81 -3.21 13.81
N THR A 169 -2.35 -2.46 12.85
CA THR A 169 -2.66 -1.05 12.99
C THR A 169 -4.03 -0.72 12.45
N VAL A 170 -4.66 0.29 13.04
CA VAL A 170 -5.80 0.99 12.48
C VAL A 170 -5.22 2.20 11.76
N ASP A 171 -5.41 2.25 10.45
CA ASP A 171 -4.79 3.23 9.57
C ASP A 171 -5.84 4.13 8.96
N SER A 172 -5.51 5.42 8.77
CA SER A 172 -6.29 6.34 7.95
C SER A 172 -5.41 6.91 6.86
N ALA A 173 -5.79 6.76 5.60
CA ALA A 173 -5.08 7.35 4.48
C ALA A 173 -5.89 8.46 3.82
N LEU A 174 -5.19 9.45 3.28
CA LEU A 174 -5.75 10.41 2.33
C LEU A 174 -4.96 10.29 1.02
N ASP A 175 -5.64 9.91 -0.04
CA ASP A 175 -5.11 9.77 -1.39
C ASP A 175 -5.58 10.92 -2.27
N LEU A 176 -4.66 11.54 -2.99
CA LEU A 176 -4.93 12.51 -4.04
C LEU A 176 -4.40 11.95 -5.35
N LEU A 177 -5.24 11.93 -6.38
CA LEU A 177 -4.87 11.46 -7.71
C LEU A 177 -5.27 12.52 -8.74
N TYR A 178 -4.33 12.86 -9.60
CA TYR A 178 -4.56 13.67 -10.77
C TYR A 178 -4.21 12.88 -12.03
N VAL A 179 -5.13 12.80 -12.99
CA VAL A 179 -4.94 12.11 -14.26
C VAL A 179 -5.11 13.09 -15.43
N TRP A 180 -4.21 13.02 -16.39
CA TRP A 180 -4.29 13.68 -17.69
C TRP A 180 -4.39 12.61 -18.78
N ASP A 181 -5.43 12.67 -19.61
CA ASP A 181 -5.60 11.76 -20.75
C ASP A 181 -5.48 12.54 -22.08
N TRP A 182 -4.42 12.27 -22.82
CA TRP A 182 -4.18 12.78 -24.18
C TRP A 182 -4.57 11.75 -25.26
N GLY A 183 -5.56 10.91 -24.97
CA GLY A 183 -6.19 9.93 -25.85
C GLY A 183 -5.44 8.60 -25.91
N LYS A 184 -4.16 8.62 -26.31
CA LYS A 184 -3.30 7.41 -26.34
C LYS A 184 -2.25 7.40 -25.25
N VAL A 185 -2.07 8.52 -24.56
CA VAL A 185 -1.13 8.67 -23.47
C VAL A 185 -1.90 9.18 -22.28
N GLU A 186 -1.84 8.44 -21.20
CA GLU A 186 -2.37 8.80 -19.90
C GLU A 186 -1.17 9.07 -18.99
N ALA A 187 -1.17 10.18 -18.26
CA ALA A 187 -0.25 10.38 -17.16
C ALA A 187 -1.05 10.60 -15.89
N SER A 188 -0.55 10.09 -14.78
CA SER A 188 -1.13 10.32 -13.47
C SER A 188 -0.07 10.66 -12.44
N VAL A 189 -0.41 11.59 -11.56
CA VAL A 189 0.37 11.90 -10.35
C VAL A 189 -0.50 11.58 -9.16
N GLY A 190 0.02 10.73 -8.29
CA GLY A 190 -0.57 10.38 -7.01
C GLY A 190 0.24 10.97 -5.86
N ALA A 191 -0.42 11.38 -4.80
CA ALA A 191 0.20 11.66 -3.52
C ALA A 191 -0.74 11.24 -2.40
N GLY A 192 -0.18 10.67 -1.35
CA GLY A 192 -0.98 10.30 -0.20
C GLY A 192 -0.22 10.38 1.10
N TYR A 193 -0.97 10.30 2.19
CA TYR A 193 -0.44 10.31 3.54
C TYR A 193 -1.22 9.31 4.37
N ASN A 194 -0.50 8.43 5.08
CA ASN A 194 -1.07 7.42 5.95
C ASN A 194 -0.80 7.80 7.41
N LEU A 195 -1.87 7.80 8.21
CA LEU A 195 -1.89 8.09 9.63
C LEU A 195 -2.16 6.80 10.41
N VAL A 196 -1.25 6.44 11.31
CA VAL A 196 -1.41 5.31 12.21
C VAL A 196 -2.21 5.78 13.42
N LEU A 197 -3.49 5.39 13.49
CA LEU A 197 -4.41 5.88 14.52
C LEU A 197 -4.32 5.07 15.83
N GLY A 198 -3.88 3.82 15.76
CA GLY A 198 -3.84 2.90 16.90
C GLY A 198 -3.69 1.46 16.47
N GLY A 199 -3.87 0.52 17.39
CA GLY A 199 -3.70 -0.92 17.15
C GLY A 199 -2.53 -1.53 17.92
N ARG A 200 -2.39 -2.85 17.83
CA ARG A 200 -1.42 -3.62 18.63
C ARG A 200 0.03 -3.29 18.32
N LEU A 201 0.31 -2.85 17.09
CA LEU A 201 1.64 -2.50 16.59
C LEU A 201 1.81 -1.00 16.32
N ALA A 202 0.84 -0.16 16.70
CA ALA A 202 0.85 1.28 16.36
C ALA A 202 2.11 2.00 16.82
N ASP A 203 2.59 1.73 18.04
CA ASP A 203 3.83 2.32 18.59
C ASP A 203 5.09 1.95 17.80
N LEU A 204 5.02 1.00 16.87
CA LEU A 204 6.14 0.60 16.02
C LEU A 204 6.20 1.39 14.71
N TYR A 205 5.10 2.01 14.30
CA TYR A 205 4.97 2.66 13.01
C TYR A 205 4.84 4.17 13.16
N GLU A 206 5.47 4.89 12.23
CA GLU A 206 5.32 6.32 12.04
C GLU A 206 4.36 6.59 10.87
N ASP A 207 3.68 7.73 10.96
CA ASP A 207 2.93 8.28 9.84
C ASP A 207 3.87 8.54 8.65
N TYR A 208 3.42 8.25 7.44
CA TYR A 208 4.28 8.35 6.26
C TYR A 208 3.54 8.90 5.04
N GLY A 209 4.27 9.69 4.25
CA GLY A 209 3.82 10.17 2.95
C GLY A 209 4.33 9.30 1.81
N TYR A 210 3.58 9.27 0.71
CA TYR A 210 4.02 8.67 -0.54
C TYR A 210 3.58 9.49 -1.73
N ALA A 211 4.26 9.28 -2.86
CA ALA A 211 3.92 9.88 -4.13
C ALA A 211 4.19 8.90 -5.27
N SER A 212 3.41 9.02 -6.33
CA SER A 212 3.62 8.29 -7.57
C SER A 212 3.53 9.20 -8.77
N LEU A 213 4.26 8.82 -9.81
CA LEU A 213 4.14 9.36 -11.15
C LEU A 213 4.10 8.19 -12.10
N ASP A 214 2.99 8.05 -12.82
CA ASP A 214 2.77 6.98 -13.78
C ASP A 214 2.48 7.58 -15.15
N ILE A 215 3.08 7.01 -16.20
CA ILE A 215 2.79 7.36 -17.59
C ILE A 215 2.49 6.07 -18.33
N GLU A 216 1.29 5.95 -18.87
CA GLU A 216 0.80 4.82 -19.63
C GLU A 216 0.54 5.23 -21.08
N ARG A 217 0.98 4.41 -22.03
CA ARG A 217 0.64 4.54 -23.44
C ARG A 217 -0.25 3.39 -23.87
N SER A 218 -1.44 3.72 -24.34
CA SER A 218 -2.38 2.79 -24.96
C SER A 218 -2.11 2.60 -26.45
N PHE A 219 -2.21 1.36 -26.89
CA PHE A 219 -2.02 0.93 -28.26
C PHE A 219 -3.25 0.18 -28.74
N GLY A 220 -3.71 0.55 -29.93
CA GLY A 220 -4.93 0.01 -30.51
C GLY A 220 -5.41 0.81 -31.72
N ASN A 221 -6.46 0.29 -32.35
CA ASN A 221 -7.05 0.85 -33.56
C ASN A 221 -8.29 1.65 -33.23
N GLY A 222 -8.24 2.97 -33.42
CA GLY A 222 -9.38 3.91 -33.51
C GLY A 222 -10.31 4.02 -32.29
N ARG A 223 -10.94 2.92 -31.88
CA ARG A 223 -11.96 2.83 -30.83
C ARG A 223 -11.69 1.79 -29.73
N SER A 224 -10.69 0.92 -29.87
CA SER A 224 -10.33 -0.04 -28.83
C SER A 224 -8.85 0.03 -28.48
N ASN A 225 -8.55 0.21 -27.20
CA ASN A 225 -7.21 -0.03 -26.66
C ASN A 225 -7.09 -1.54 -26.45
N VAL A 226 -6.13 -2.17 -27.13
CA VAL A 226 -5.89 -3.62 -27.07
C VAL A 226 -4.83 -3.93 -26.03
N PHE A 227 -3.80 -3.10 -25.98
CA PHE A 227 -2.77 -3.21 -24.95
C PHE A 227 -2.29 -1.83 -24.52
N SER A 228 -1.75 -1.75 -23.31
CA SER A 228 -1.04 -0.57 -22.85
C SER A 228 0.27 -0.93 -22.17
N LEU A 229 1.25 -0.03 -22.29
CA LEU A 229 2.54 -0.11 -21.63
C LEU A 229 2.75 1.16 -20.82
N GLY A 230 3.14 1.02 -19.57
CA GLY A 230 3.40 2.14 -18.69
C GLY A 230 4.70 2.00 -17.91
N LEU A 231 5.22 3.15 -17.50
CA LEU A 231 6.31 3.27 -16.55
C LEU A 231 5.84 4.14 -15.39
N GLY A 232 6.06 3.65 -14.18
CA GLY A 232 5.74 4.32 -12.93
C GLY A 232 6.98 4.51 -12.08
N GLY A 233 7.05 5.63 -11.37
CA GLY A 233 7.97 5.84 -10.27
C GLY A 233 7.16 6.04 -9.00
N HIS A 234 7.50 5.31 -7.94
CA HIS A 234 6.90 5.45 -6.62
C HIS A 234 7.98 5.81 -5.60
N TRP A 235 7.62 6.72 -4.70
CA TRP A 235 8.41 7.09 -3.53
C TRP A 235 7.54 6.99 -2.30
N SER A 236 8.08 6.44 -1.22
CA SER A 236 7.47 6.45 0.11
C SER A 236 8.50 6.87 1.13
N GLN A 237 8.09 7.73 2.05
CA GLN A 237 8.82 7.94 3.29
C GLN A 237 8.84 6.63 4.09
N ALA A 238 9.91 6.41 4.85
CA ALA A 238 9.96 5.32 5.82
C ALA A 238 8.83 5.46 6.85
N SER A 239 8.12 4.36 7.12
CA SER A 239 7.10 4.28 8.18
C SER A 239 7.65 3.77 9.50
N LEU A 240 8.97 3.75 9.65
CA LEU A 240 9.67 3.28 10.84
C LEU A 240 10.68 4.33 11.29
N PRO A 241 10.85 4.51 12.61
CA PRO A 241 11.87 5.41 13.14
C PRO A 241 13.27 5.01 12.64
N GLY A 242 13.92 5.90 11.90
CA GLY A 242 15.26 5.67 11.35
C GLY A 242 15.33 4.67 10.18
N GLY A 243 14.18 4.32 9.58
CA GLY A 243 14.13 3.57 8.33
C GLY A 243 14.54 4.43 7.12
N ASP A 244 14.93 3.76 6.03
CA ASP A 244 15.25 4.41 4.77
C ASP A 244 13.98 4.58 3.90
N ASP A 245 13.87 5.73 3.25
CA ASP A 245 12.84 5.97 2.23
C ASP A 245 12.88 4.89 1.15
N SER A 246 11.71 4.43 0.71
CA SER A 246 11.61 3.48 -0.39
C SER A 246 11.41 4.21 -1.73
N ARG A 247 12.04 3.68 -2.77
CA ARG A 247 11.88 4.13 -4.15
C ARG A 247 11.77 2.91 -5.06
N SER A 248 10.74 2.87 -5.89
CA SER A 248 10.56 1.80 -6.85
C SER A 248 10.23 2.34 -8.23
N LEU A 249 10.66 1.59 -9.24
CA LEU A 249 10.25 1.80 -10.62
C LEU A 249 9.38 0.62 -11.02
N ARG A 250 8.20 0.92 -11.58
CA ARG A 250 7.22 -0.08 -11.99
C ARG A 250 7.07 -0.07 -13.50
N LEU A 251 7.15 -1.25 -14.11
CA LEU A 251 6.80 -1.46 -15.51
C LEU A 251 5.41 -2.12 -15.54
N ASN A 252 4.46 -1.45 -16.19
CA ASN A 252 3.09 -1.95 -16.30
C ASN A 252 2.81 -2.38 -17.74
N ALA A 253 2.27 -3.58 -17.91
CA ALA A 253 1.71 -4.03 -19.17
C ALA A 253 0.29 -4.52 -18.91
N ARG A 254 -0.69 -3.91 -19.56
CA ARG A 254 -2.11 -4.30 -19.41
C ARG A 254 -2.68 -4.68 -20.76
N TYR A 255 -3.30 -5.85 -20.81
CA TYR A 255 -4.12 -6.29 -21.94
C TYR A 255 -5.58 -6.07 -21.57
N ARG A 256 -6.36 -5.43 -22.45
CA ARG A 256 -7.79 -5.15 -22.24
C ARG A 256 -8.65 -5.96 -23.19
#